data_AF-A0A2G6E0H6-F1
#
_entry.id   AF-A0A2G6E0H6-F1
#
_cell.length_a   1.000
_cell.length_b   1.000
_cell.length_c   1.000
_cell.angle_alpha   90.00
_cell.angle_beta   90.00
_cell.angle_gamma   90.00
#
_symmetry.space_group_name_H-M   'P 1'
#
loop_
_entity.id
_entity.type
_entity.pdbx_description
1 polymer ?
#
loop_
_entity_poly.entity_id
_entity_poly.type
_entity_poly.pdbx_seq_one_letter_code
_entity_poly.pdbx_strand_id
1 'polypeptide(L)'
;MNFSFSTFSILYALVGCAIVYFFQHRRRQLAEMKAEDFPELAGEDYEQFILLLKTAYERTLYMGVLFFPMAWAARNEGGSETSQLFFLLLIVCLAISNTVPRYKIMRLLEENNISIEEVRRRGVGL
;
A
#
# COMPACT_ATOMS: atom_id res chain seq x y z
N MET A 1 30.51 -18.81 1.59
CA MET A 1 30.06 -17.51 1.07
C MET A 1 29.63 -16.70 2.29
N ASN A 2 30.40 -15.70 2.71
CA ASN A 2 30.13 -14.93 3.92
C ASN A 2 29.19 -13.77 3.57
N PHE A 3 27.91 -14.00 3.73
CA PHE A 3 26.87 -13.04 3.44
C PHE A 3 26.92 -11.84 4.40
N SER A 4 27.63 -10.79 4.00
CA SER A 4 27.66 -9.52 4.72
C SER A 4 26.46 -8.66 4.32
N PHE A 5 25.59 -8.35 5.29
CA PHE A 5 24.45 -7.45 5.10
C PHE A 5 24.87 -6.00 5.37
N SER A 6 24.52 -5.10 4.46
CA SER A 6 24.61 -3.67 4.73
C SER A 6 23.46 -3.23 5.64
N THR A 7 23.65 -2.15 6.39
CA THR A 7 22.55 -1.50 7.15
C THR A 7 21.36 -1.19 6.24
N PHE A 8 21.61 -0.74 5.00
CA PHE A 8 20.57 -0.47 4.01
C PHE A 8 19.78 -1.72 3.62
N SER A 9 20.45 -2.86 3.44
CA SER A 9 19.78 -4.14 3.14
C SER A 9 18.79 -4.52 4.24
N ILE A 10 19.18 -4.39 5.51
CA ILE A 10 18.31 -4.66 6.66
C ILE A 10 17.15 -3.67 6.69
N LEU A 11 17.44 -2.37 6.51
CA LEU A 11 16.41 -1.33 6.50
C LEU A 11 15.36 -1.56 5.42
N TYR A 12 15.77 -1.86 4.19
CA TYR A 12 14.83 -2.16 3.10
C TYR A 12 13.97 -3.40 3.41
N ALA A 13 14.57 -4.47 3.94
CA ALA A 13 13.79 -5.65 4.34
C ALA A 13 12.76 -5.33 5.42
N LEU A 14 13.13 -4.54 6.43
CA LEU A 14 12.22 -4.10 7.49
C LEU A 14 11.09 -3.23 6.96
N VAL A 15 11.37 -2.30 6.04
CA VAL A 15 10.34 -1.49 5.38
C VAL A 15 9.39 -2.37 4.57
N GLY A 16 9.91 -3.34 3.82
CA GLY A 16 9.10 -4.32 3.09
C GLY A 16 8.17 -5.10 4.03
N CYS A 17 8.70 -5.63 5.14
CA CYS A 17 7.93 -6.31 6.17
C CYS A 17 6.84 -5.42 6.78
N ALA A 18 7.16 -4.16 7.11
CA ALA A 18 6.21 -3.21 7.66
C ALA A 18 5.05 -2.95 6.69
N ILE A 19 5.35 -2.73 5.41
CA ILE A 19 4.33 -2.48 4.38
C ILE A 19 3.46 -3.73 4.15
N VAL A 20 4.05 -4.92 4.10
CA VAL A 20 3.30 -6.19 3.98
C VAL A 20 2.39 -6.41 5.19
N TYR A 21 2.88 -6.12 6.40
CA TYR A 21 2.08 -6.19 7.62
C TYR A 21 0.90 -5.20 7.56
N PHE A 22 1.14 -3.95 7.16
CA PHE A 22 0.06 -2.97 6.97
C PHE A 22 -0.97 -3.43 5.94
N PHE A 23 -0.54 -4.02 4.82
CA PHE A 23 -1.44 -4.62 3.85
C PHE A 23 -2.30 -5.73 4.48
N GLN A 24 -1.70 -6.65 5.22
CA GLN A 24 -2.44 -7.74 5.86
C GLN A 24 -3.48 -7.20 6.85
N HIS A 25 -3.11 -6.20 7.64
CA HIS A 25 -4.02 -5.54 8.57
C HIS A 25 -5.20 -4.87 7.84
N ARG A 26 -4.91 -4.05 6.83
CA ARG A 26 -5.92 -3.36 6.01
C ARG A 26 -6.84 -4.32 5.25
N ARG A 27 -6.29 -5.44 4.76
CA ARG A 27 -7.07 -6.49 4.08
C ARG A 27 -8.05 -7.18 5.04
N ARG A 28 -7.66 -7.41 6.30
CA ARG A 28 -8.57 -7.96 7.32
C ARG A 28 -9.70 -6.98 7.62
N GLN A 29 -9.37 -5.71 7.83
CA GLN A 29 -10.38 -4.65 8.04
C GLN A 29 -11.38 -4.60 6.87
N LEU A 30 -10.89 -4.65 5.64
CA LEU A 30 -11.76 -4.62 4.45
C LEU A 30 -12.66 -5.85 4.33
N ALA A 31 -12.23 -7.02 4.82
CA ALA A 31 -13.03 -8.23 4.82
C ALA A 31 -14.16 -8.20 5.88
N GLU A 32 -14.01 -7.35 6.89
CA GLU A 32 -14.99 -7.16 7.96
C GLU A 32 -16.01 -6.05 7.65
N MET A 33 -15.73 -5.19 6.67
CA MET A 33 -16.63 -4.10 6.26
C MET A 33 -17.93 -4.61 5.63
N LYS A 34 -19.04 -4.05 6.07
CA LYS A 34 -20.37 -4.27 5.53
C LYS A 34 -20.93 -2.98 4.94
N ALA A 35 -21.88 -3.11 4.02
CA ALA A 35 -22.61 -1.95 3.48
C ALA A 35 -23.31 -1.14 4.58
N GLU A 36 -23.74 -1.82 5.66
CA GLU A 36 -24.33 -1.22 6.86
C GLU A 36 -23.39 -0.23 7.58
N ASP A 37 -22.08 -0.39 7.43
CA ASP A 37 -21.08 0.53 8.01
C ASP A 37 -20.97 1.84 7.22
N PHE A 38 -21.53 1.88 6.01
CA PHE A 38 -21.55 3.03 5.09
C PHE A 38 -22.95 3.25 4.50
N PRO A 39 -23.96 3.57 5.34
CA PRO A 39 -25.32 3.76 4.88
C PRO A 39 -25.48 4.94 3.91
N GLU A 40 -24.52 5.85 3.86
CA GLU A 40 -24.50 6.99 2.94
C GLU A 40 -24.11 6.58 1.51
N LEU A 41 -23.42 5.45 1.35
CA LEU A 41 -23.04 4.93 0.03
C LEU A 41 -24.18 4.07 -0.53
N ALA A 42 -24.73 4.47 -1.67
CA ALA A 42 -25.63 3.62 -2.44
C ALA A 42 -24.92 2.32 -2.86
N GLY A 43 -25.67 1.27 -3.21
CA GLY A 43 -25.10 -0.06 -3.51
C GLY A 43 -23.95 -0.03 -4.54
N GLU A 44 -24.10 0.72 -5.63
CA GLU A 44 -23.05 0.88 -6.64
C GLU A 44 -21.82 1.65 -6.11
N ASP A 45 -22.03 2.71 -5.34
CA ASP A 45 -20.96 3.51 -4.75
C ASP A 45 -20.19 2.72 -3.68
N TYR A 46 -20.88 1.89 -2.91
CA TYR A 46 -20.24 1.00 -1.93
C TYR A 46 -19.36 -0.04 -2.64
N GLU A 47 -19.85 -0.67 -3.70
CA GLU A 47 -19.04 -1.60 -4.50
C GLU A 47 -17.81 -0.91 -5.10
N GLN A 48 -17.98 0.31 -5.63
CA GLN A 48 -16.88 1.11 -6.15
C GLN A 48 -15.87 1.49 -5.07
N PHE A 49 -16.34 1.89 -3.88
CA PHE A 49 -15.50 2.22 -2.73
C PHE A 49 -14.63 1.03 -2.32
N ILE A 50 -15.24 -0.15 -2.16
CA ILE A 50 -14.53 -1.39 -1.82
C ILE A 50 -13.51 -1.75 -2.91
N LEU A 51 -13.88 -1.64 -4.19
CA LEU A 51 -12.97 -1.92 -5.30
C LEU A 51 -11.74 -0.99 -5.30
N LEU A 52 -11.95 0.30 -5.04
CA LEU A 52 -10.88 1.29 -4.97
C LEU A 52 -9.97 1.03 -3.76
N LEU A 53 -10.53 0.67 -2.60
CA LEU A 53 -9.75 0.27 -1.42
C LEU A 53 -8.90 -0.97 -1.69
N LYS A 54 -9.47 -2.03 -2.29
CA LYS A 54 -8.72 -3.23 -2.70
C LYS A 54 -7.54 -2.84 -3.60
N THR A 55 -7.81 -2.03 -4.61
CA THR A 55 -6.80 -1.58 -5.57
C THR A 55 -5.68 -0.79 -4.87
N ALA A 56 -6.01 0.12 -3.96
CA ALA A 56 -5.02 0.90 -3.21
C ALA A 56 -4.18 0.03 -2.28
N TYR A 57 -4.80 -0.97 -1.64
CA TYR A 57 -4.12 -1.89 -0.73
C TYR A 57 -3.20 -2.86 -1.49
N GLU A 58 -3.65 -3.39 -2.63
CA GLU A 58 -2.82 -4.24 -3.50
C GLU A 58 -1.61 -3.49 -4.06
N ARG A 59 -1.78 -2.24 -4.50
CA ARG A 59 -0.65 -1.41 -4.93
C ARG A 59 0.34 -1.15 -3.79
N THR A 60 -0.17 -1.02 -2.56
CA THR A 60 0.66 -0.92 -1.36
C THR A 60 1.45 -2.21 -1.11
N LEU A 61 0.83 -3.38 -1.30
CA LEU A 61 1.52 -4.66 -1.24
C LEU A 61 2.64 -4.75 -2.29
N TYR A 62 2.37 -4.37 -3.55
CA TYR A 62 3.38 -4.42 -4.61
C TYR A 62 4.60 -3.56 -4.27
N MET A 63 4.40 -2.37 -3.70
CA MET A 63 5.51 -1.57 -3.17
C MET A 63 6.28 -2.30 -2.08
N GLY A 64 5.59 -2.88 -1.10
CA GLY A 64 6.22 -3.64 -0.01
C GLY A 64 7.04 -4.83 -0.50
N VAL A 65 6.54 -5.55 -1.52
CA VAL A 65 7.24 -6.69 -2.11
C VAL A 65 8.52 -6.24 -2.83
N LEU A 66 8.53 -5.08 -3.49
CA LEU A 66 9.72 -4.55 -4.18
C LEU A 66 10.86 -4.17 -3.23
N PHE A 67 10.58 -3.96 -1.95
CA PHE A 67 11.64 -3.73 -0.97
C PHE A 67 12.49 -4.98 -0.70
N PHE A 68 12.00 -6.21 -0.96
CA PHE A 68 12.81 -7.42 -0.81
C PHE A 68 13.92 -7.57 -1.87
N PRO A 69 13.64 -7.45 -3.19
CA PRO A 69 14.71 -7.44 -4.18
C PRO A 69 15.59 -6.19 -4.06
N MET A 70 15.07 -5.06 -3.58
CA MET A 70 15.90 -3.89 -3.23
C MET A 70 16.86 -4.20 -2.06
N ALA A 71 16.36 -4.85 -1.00
CA ALA A 71 17.18 -5.31 0.13
C ALA A 71 18.27 -6.28 -0.33
N TRP A 72 17.93 -7.17 -1.27
CA TRP A 72 18.89 -8.08 -1.89
C TRP A 72 19.95 -7.36 -2.71
N ALA A 73 19.55 -6.38 -3.53
CA ALA A 73 20.46 -5.57 -4.33
C ALA A 73 21.37 -4.66 -3.49
N ALA A 74 20.95 -4.31 -2.26
CA ALA A 74 21.72 -3.48 -1.34
C ALA A 74 22.78 -4.25 -0.52
N ARG A 75 22.95 -5.56 -0.74
CA ARG A 75 23.94 -6.38 -0.03
C ARG A 75 25.36 -6.04 -0.49
N ASN A 76 26.32 -6.11 0.42
CA ASN A 76 27.72 -5.72 0.18
C ASN A 76 28.40 -6.51 -0.96
N GLU A 77 27.93 -7.73 -1.22
CA GLU A 77 28.48 -8.62 -2.26
C GLU A 77 27.54 -8.79 -3.47
N GLY A 78 26.33 -8.21 -3.42
CA GLY A 78 25.16 -8.77 -4.12
C GLY A 78 24.48 -7.91 -5.19
N GLY A 79 24.79 -6.62 -5.34
CA GLY A 79 24.09 -5.81 -6.33
C GLY A 79 24.85 -4.59 -6.84
N SER A 80 24.74 -4.39 -8.16
CA SER A 80 25.14 -3.17 -8.85
C SER A 80 24.28 -1.99 -8.37
N GLU A 81 24.87 -0.80 -8.26
CA GLU A 81 24.15 0.47 -8.04
C GLU A 81 22.98 0.64 -9.03
N THR A 82 23.13 0.13 -10.25
CA THR A 82 22.08 0.14 -11.28
C THR A 82 20.83 -0.62 -10.85
N SER A 83 20.98 -1.78 -10.19
CA SER A 83 19.83 -2.57 -9.72
C SER A 83 19.10 -1.87 -8.58
N GLN A 84 19.85 -1.25 -7.65
CA GLN A 84 19.26 -0.47 -6.57
C GLN A 84 18.47 0.73 -7.11
N LEU A 85 19.03 1.45 -8.08
CA LEU A 85 18.39 2.59 -8.73
C LEU A 85 17.14 2.16 -9.52
N PHE A 86 17.19 1.03 -10.22
CA PHE A 86 16.02 0.45 -10.90
C PHE A 86 14.87 0.16 -9.93
N PHE A 87 15.15 -0.55 -8.83
CA PHE A 87 14.10 -0.86 -7.84
C PHE A 87 13.58 0.39 -7.14
N LEU A 88 14.46 1.37 -6.85
CA LEU A 88 14.04 2.65 -6.28
C LEU A 88 13.08 3.39 -7.22
N LEU A 89 13.42 3.51 -8.51
CA LEU A 89 12.55 4.12 -9.51
C LEU A 89 11.22 3.37 -9.61
N LEU A 90 11.24 2.04 -9.62
CA LEU A 90 10.03 1.23 -9.70
C LEU A 90 9.13 1.42 -8.47
N ILE A 91 9.71 1.48 -7.26
CA ILE A 91 8.99 1.78 -6.01
C ILE A 91 8.36 3.19 -6.09
N VAL A 92 9.09 4.19 -6.57
CA VAL A 92 8.57 5.56 -6.74
C VAL A 92 7.44 5.59 -7.76
N CYS A 93 7.58 4.91 -8.90
CA CYS A 93 6.51 4.80 -9.90
C CYS A 93 5.25 4.13 -9.33
N LEU A 94 5.41 3.07 -8.54
CA LEU A 94 4.28 2.44 -7.86
C LEU A 94 3.64 3.36 -6.83
N ALA A 95 4.43 4.11 -6.05
CA ALA A 95 3.92 5.08 -5.10
C ALA A 95 3.07 6.17 -5.78
N ILE A 96 3.56 6.72 -6.89
CA ILE A 96 2.80 7.69 -7.71
C ILE A 96 1.54 7.04 -8.29
N SER A 97 1.64 5.80 -8.78
CA SER A 97 0.47 5.08 -9.30
C SER A 97 -0.60 4.88 -8.22
N ASN A 98 -0.22 4.73 -6.96
CA ASN A 98 -1.14 4.53 -5.85
C ASN A 98 -1.92 5.81 -5.47
N THR A 99 -1.51 6.98 -5.95
CA THR A 99 -2.23 8.25 -5.76
C THR A 99 -3.58 8.26 -6.48
N VAL A 100 -3.68 7.64 -7.66
CA VAL A 100 -4.92 7.62 -8.46
C VAL A 100 -6.10 6.98 -7.73
N PRO A 101 -6.01 5.73 -7.21
CA PRO A 101 -7.14 5.14 -6.48
C PRO A 101 -7.46 5.92 -5.20
N ARG A 102 -6.46 6.45 -4.49
CA ARG A 102 -6.68 7.28 -3.30
C ARG A 102 -7.47 8.55 -3.61
N TYR A 103 -7.12 9.24 -4.68
CA TYR A 103 -7.86 10.42 -5.13
C TYR A 103 -9.31 10.07 -5.50
N LYS A 104 -9.52 8.95 -6.20
CA LYS A 104 -10.89 8.48 -6.51
C LYS A 104 -11.70 8.15 -5.26
N ILE A 105 -11.07 7.58 -4.23
CA ILE A 105 -11.74 7.34 -2.94
C ILE A 105 -12.13 8.67 -2.30
N MET A 106 -11.21 9.64 -2.21
CA MET A 106 -11.51 10.95 -1.63
C MET A 106 -12.67 11.63 -2.34
N ARG A 107 -12.68 11.60 -3.67
CA ARG A 107 -13.77 12.16 -4.47
C ARG A 107 -15.10 11.46 -4.22
N LEU A 108 -15.12 10.12 -4.18
CA LEU A 108 -16.33 9.34 -3.92
C LEU A 108 -16.91 9.64 -2.52
N LEU A 109 -16.04 9.83 -1.53
CA LEU A 109 -16.43 10.21 -0.17
C LEU A 109 -16.99 11.64 -0.13
N GLU A 110 -16.34 12.59 -0.82
CA GLU A 110 -16.83 13.97 -0.96
C GLU A 110 -18.20 14.03 -1.63
N GLU A 111 -18.40 13.28 -2.71
CA GLU A 111 -19.68 13.19 -3.43
C GLU A 111 -20.82 12.65 -2.54
N ASN A 112 -20.49 11.83 -1.54
CA ASN A 112 -21.42 11.27 -0.57
C ASN A 112 -21.43 11.98 0.79
N ASN A 113 -20.79 13.15 0.91
CA ASN A 113 -20.67 13.96 2.14
C ASN A 113 -20.03 13.23 3.33
N ILE A 114 -19.18 12.23 3.09
CA ILE A 114 -18.47 11.48 4.13
C ILE A 114 -17.10 12.11 4.34
N SER A 115 -16.80 12.52 5.58
CA SER A 115 -15.48 13.07 5.91
C SER A 115 -14.41 11.99 6.06
N ILE A 116 -13.15 12.32 5.77
CA ILE A 116 -12.01 11.40 5.97
C ILE A 116 -11.89 10.99 7.45
N GLU A 117 -12.21 11.90 8.38
CA GLU A 117 -12.17 11.61 9.81
C GLU A 117 -13.20 10.54 10.19
N GLU A 118 -14.38 10.60 9.61
CA GLU A 118 -15.45 9.62 9.81
C GLU A 118 -15.08 8.25 9.25
N VAL A 119 -14.51 8.21 8.05
CA VAL A 119 -13.97 6.98 7.44
C VAL A 119 -12.88 6.36 8.32
N ARG A 120 -12.02 7.18 8.92
CA ARG A 120 -10.99 6.71 9.86
C ARG A 120 -11.59 6.20 11.18
N ARG A 121 -12.65 6.82 11.70
CA ARG A 121 -13.38 6.34 12.89
C ARG A 121 -14.05 4.99 12.64
N ARG A 122 -14.51 4.75 11.42
CA ARG A 122 -15.04 3.45 10.94
C ARG A 122 -13.95 2.41 10.66
N GLY A 123 -12.69 2.71 11.01
CA GLY A 123 -11.57 1.77 10.94
C GLY A 123 -10.88 1.68 9.58
N VAL A 124 -11.24 2.54 8.62
CA VAL A 124 -10.61 2.53 7.29
C VAL A 124 -9.36 3.40 7.29
N GLY A 125 -8.20 2.77 7.10
CA GLY A 125 -6.96 3.49 6.83
C GLY A 125 -6.84 3.82 5.34
N LEU A 126 -6.97 5.10 4.99
CA LEU A 126 -6.64 5.62 3.65
C LEU A 126 -5.13 5.86 3.54
#